data_AF-H1PT91-F1
#
_entry.id   AF-H1PT91-F1
#
_cell.length_a   1.000
_cell.length_b   1.000
_cell.length_c   1.000
_cell.angle_alpha   90.00
_cell.angle_beta   90.00
_cell.angle_gamma   90.00
#
_symmetry.space_group_name_H-M   'P 1'
#
loop_
_entity.id
_entity.type
_entity.pdbx_description
1 polymer ?
#
loop_
_entity_poly.entity_id
_entity_poly.type
_entity_poly.pdbx_seq_one_letter_code
_entity_poly.pdbx_strand_id
1 'polypeptide(L)'
;MTFLIKKGWLENFVEEIKKGFGERIEFIGLQGSHGRGEASKESDIDVVVILDKLGMKDLEKYDEIISKMEDREKICGFISGKEELSCWEKADVFQFYYDTEPLVGNLDFILPTIKKSDIRRAILVGSCNIYHVCGHNIIHEKDLEILFSLYKGASFVLQAKYYYETGRYIKKKADLLPKLSEQDRKILEIYMEIKELENTTKEKFLNFSEELFNWASVLIKEHKMEEEN
;
A
#
# COMPACT_ATOMS: atom_id res chain seq x y z
N MET A 1 -4.42 2.59 19.75
CA MET A 1 -4.17 2.96 18.35
C MET A 1 -5.07 4.14 18.05
N THR A 2 -4.51 5.35 17.91
CA THR A 2 -5.31 6.58 17.71
C THR A 2 -5.54 6.75 16.21
N PHE A 3 -6.61 6.16 15.70
CA PHE A 3 -7.05 6.46 14.34
C PHE A 3 -7.60 7.89 14.32
N LEU A 4 -7.25 8.67 13.28
CA LEU A 4 -7.90 9.96 13.04
C LEU A 4 -9.38 9.78 12.64
N ILE A 5 -9.76 8.61 12.12
CA ILE A 5 -11.16 8.22 11.98
C ILE A 5 -11.73 8.00 13.37
N LYS A 6 -12.94 8.53 13.60
CA LYS A 6 -13.69 8.29 14.82
C LYS A 6 -13.88 6.78 14.99
N LYS A 7 -13.47 6.23 16.14
CA LYS A 7 -13.64 4.80 16.45
C LYS A 7 -15.07 4.30 16.17
N GLY A 8 -16.08 5.13 16.48
CA GLY A 8 -17.49 4.84 16.21
C GLY A 8 -17.84 4.68 14.72
N TRP A 9 -17.12 5.33 13.81
CA TRP A 9 -17.32 5.15 12.36
C TRP A 9 -16.91 3.74 11.92
N LEU A 10 -15.74 3.25 12.35
CA LEU A 10 -15.27 1.89 12.04
C LEU A 10 -16.17 0.82 12.69
N GLU A 11 -16.64 1.07 13.91
CA GLU A 11 -17.60 0.19 14.59
C GLU A 11 -18.92 0.12 13.80
N ASN A 12 -19.44 1.26 13.33
CA ASN A 12 -20.63 1.32 12.48
C ASN A 12 -20.42 0.62 11.12
N PHE A 13 -19.27 0.84 10.46
CA PHE A 13 -18.92 0.12 9.23
C PHE A 13 -19.00 -1.39 9.41
N VAL A 14 -18.33 -1.91 10.45
CA VAL A 14 -18.32 -3.34 10.75
C VAL A 14 -19.73 -3.85 11.02
N GLU A 15 -20.57 -3.09 11.73
CA GLU A 15 -21.94 -3.47 12.03
C GLU A 15 -22.81 -3.56 10.76
N GLU A 16 -22.75 -2.55 9.89
CA GLU A 16 -23.54 -2.52 8.65
C GLU A 16 -23.10 -3.62 7.66
N ILE A 17 -21.79 -3.87 7.53
CA ILE A 17 -21.29 -4.99 6.73
C ILE A 17 -21.75 -6.33 7.31
N LYS A 18 -21.75 -6.51 8.64
CA LYS A 18 -22.28 -7.71 9.30
C LYS A 18 -23.78 -7.89 9.07
N LYS A 19 -24.59 -6.84 9.14
CA LYS A 19 -26.02 -6.89 8.80
C LYS A 19 -26.23 -7.28 7.33
N GLY A 20 -25.34 -6.81 6.45
CA GLY A 20 -25.33 -7.16 5.04
C GLY A 20 -25.01 -8.62 4.78
N PHE A 21 -23.84 -9.10 5.21
CA PHE A 21 -23.28 -10.37 4.72
C PHE A 21 -23.26 -11.50 5.76
N GLY A 22 -23.44 -11.19 7.04
CA GLY A 22 -23.55 -12.19 8.11
C GLY A 22 -22.36 -13.14 8.16
N GLU A 23 -22.64 -14.45 8.19
CA GLU A 23 -21.63 -15.51 8.31
C GLU A 23 -20.72 -15.66 7.08
N ARG A 24 -21.06 -15.02 5.95
CA ARG A 24 -20.22 -15.03 4.74
C ARG A 24 -18.95 -14.17 4.87
N ILE A 25 -18.84 -13.37 5.94
CA ILE A 25 -17.69 -12.50 6.16
C ILE A 25 -16.53 -13.34 6.69
N GLU A 26 -15.45 -13.40 5.91
CA GLU A 26 -14.20 -14.03 6.30
C GLU A 26 -13.27 -13.03 7.01
N PHE A 27 -13.28 -11.77 6.57
CA PHE A 27 -12.40 -10.73 7.11
C PHE A 27 -12.97 -9.32 6.91
N ILE A 28 -12.75 -8.45 7.90
CA ILE A 28 -12.86 -7.00 7.75
C ILE A 28 -11.59 -6.35 8.28
N GLY A 29 -11.03 -5.39 7.56
CA GLY A 29 -9.82 -4.69 7.98
C GLY A 29 -9.75 -3.25 7.50
N LEU A 30 -8.66 -2.58 7.89
CA LEU A 30 -8.35 -1.20 7.52
C LEU A 30 -6.91 -1.11 7.00
N GLN A 31 -6.78 -0.65 5.76
CA GLN A 31 -5.52 -0.42 5.07
C GLN A 31 -5.11 1.05 5.14
N GLY A 32 -4.01 1.36 4.44
CA GLY A 32 -3.71 2.73 4.09
C GLY A 32 -3.23 3.59 5.25
N SER A 33 -3.30 4.90 5.05
CA SER A 33 -2.74 5.85 6.00
C SER A 33 -3.42 5.76 7.37
N HIS A 34 -4.72 5.46 7.41
CA HIS A 34 -5.41 5.22 8.68
C HIS A 34 -4.95 3.93 9.35
N GLY A 35 -4.88 2.81 8.62
CA GLY A 35 -4.35 1.54 9.14
C GLY A 35 -2.92 1.65 9.68
N ARG A 36 -2.11 2.58 9.15
CA ARG A 36 -0.75 2.87 9.63
C ARG A 36 -0.69 3.93 10.74
N GLY A 37 -1.76 4.69 10.99
CA GLY A 37 -1.73 5.85 11.88
C GLY A 37 -0.97 7.07 11.31
N GLU A 38 -0.91 7.17 9.98
CA GLU A 38 -0.25 8.24 9.20
C GLU A 38 -1.25 9.15 8.46
N ALA A 39 -2.54 9.00 8.74
CA ALA A 39 -3.58 9.73 8.04
C ALA A 39 -3.56 11.24 8.33
N SER A 40 -4.22 11.99 7.46
CA SER A 40 -4.62 13.39 7.65
C SER A 40 -6.14 13.49 7.57
N LYS A 41 -6.70 14.70 7.71
CA LYS A 41 -8.17 14.92 7.58
C LYS A 41 -8.71 14.64 6.17
N GLU A 42 -7.83 14.74 5.17
CA GLU A 42 -8.11 14.52 3.75
C GLU A 42 -7.79 13.09 3.29
N SER A 43 -7.40 12.20 4.21
CA SER A 43 -7.11 10.80 3.84
C SER A 43 -8.40 10.03 3.58
N ASP A 44 -8.35 9.18 2.54
CA ASP A 44 -9.36 8.17 2.27
C ASP A 44 -9.34 7.08 3.34
N ILE A 45 -10.49 6.47 3.58
CA ILE A 45 -10.71 5.39 4.53
C ILE A 45 -10.65 4.05 3.80
N ASP A 46 -9.45 3.49 3.66
CA ASP A 46 -9.16 2.26 2.93
C ASP A 46 -9.70 1.00 3.65
N VAL A 47 -10.99 0.71 3.55
CA VAL A 47 -11.61 -0.49 4.16
C VAL A 47 -11.38 -1.75 3.33
N VAL A 48 -11.22 -2.89 4.00
CA VAL A 48 -11.06 -4.21 3.36
C VAL A 48 -12.17 -5.13 3.81
N VAL A 49 -12.85 -5.80 2.87
CA VAL A 49 -13.86 -6.83 3.15
C VAL A 49 -13.58 -8.08 2.32
N ILE A 50 -13.37 -9.22 2.98
CA ILE A 50 -13.25 -10.52 2.31
C ILE A 50 -14.47 -11.36 2.65
N LEU A 51 -15.12 -11.86 1.61
CA LEU A 51 -16.25 -12.80 1.71
C LEU A 51 -15.80 -14.22 1.36
N ASP A 52 -16.58 -15.21 1.80
CA ASP A 52 -16.42 -16.61 1.40
C ASP A 52 -16.34 -16.77 -0.12
N LYS A 53 -17.26 -16.09 -0.83
CA LYS A 53 -17.31 -15.90 -2.29
C LYS A 53 -17.85 -14.51 -2.57
N LEU A 54 -17.40 -13.91 -3.68
CA LEU A 54 -17.87 -12.61 -4.13
C LEU A 54 -18.48 -12.71 -5.53
N GLY A 55 -19.74 -12.31 -5.67
CA GLY A 55 -20.41 -12.18 -6.97
C GLY A 55 -20.91 -10.75 -7.24
N MET A 56 -21.44 -10.51 -8.44
CA MET A 56 -21.95 -9.19 -8.84
C MET A 56 -23.05 -8.65 -7.89
N LYS A 57 -23.97 -9.51 -7.43
CA LYS A 57 -25.01 -9.12 -6.47
C LYS A 57 -24.45 -8.70 -5.11
N ASP A 58 -23.30 -9.25 -4.73
CA ASP A 58 -22.63 -8.87 -3.49
C ASP A 58 -21.96 -7.51 -3.63
N LEU A 59 -21.44 -7.18 -4.82
CA LEU A 59 -20.92 -5.84 -5.13
C LEU A 59 -22.03 -4.78 -5.10
N GLU A 60 -23.17 -5.06 -5.74
CA GLU A 60 -24.36 -4.18 -5.71
C GLU A 60 -24.80 -3.95 -4.26
N LYS A 61 -24.92 -5.03 -3.47
CA LYS A 61 -25.28 -4.95 -2.06
C LYS A 61 -24.25 -4.19 -1.23
N TYR A 62 -22.96 -4.41 -1.47
CA TYR A 62 -21.90 -3.68 -0.79
C TYR A 62 -21.99 -2.18 -1.06
N ASP A 63 -22.18 -1.79 -2.33
CA ASP A 63 -22.37 -0.40 -2.72
C ASP A 63 -23.63 0.22 -2.08
N GLU A 64 -24.76 -0.51 -2.04
CA GLU A 64 -25.98 -0.07 -1.37
C GLU A 64 -25.80 0.18 0.15
N ILE A 65 -24.92 -0.60 0.80
CA ILE A 65 -24.59 -0.43 2.22
C ILE A 65 -23.74 0.82 2.40
N ILE A 66 -22.59 0.89 1.73
CA ILE A 66 -21.64 1.99 1.94
C ILE A 66 -22.22 3.33 1.50
N SER A 67 -23.07 3.36 0.46
CA SER A 67 -23.69 4.59 -0.06
C SER A 67 -24.62 5.30 0.92
N LYS A 68 -25.03 4.63 2.00
CA LYS A 68 -25.85 5.21 3.08
C LYS A 68 -25.01 5.69 4.27
N MET A 69 -23.69 5.46 4.25
CA MET A 69 -22.80 5.82 5.33
C MET A 69 -22.35 7.27 5.25
N GLU A 70 -22.04 7.84 6.42
CA GLU A 70 -21.33 9.12 6.51
C GLU A 70 -19.95 9.01 5.87
N ASP A 71 -19.47 10.11 5.27
CA ASP A 71 -18.18 10.21 4.57
C ASP A 71 -18.02 9.17 3.43
N ARG A 72 -19.11 8.78 2.75
CA ARG A 72 -19.10 7.84 1.62
C ARG A 72 -18.06 8.18 0.55
N GLU A 73 -17.83 9.47 0.30
CA GLU A 73 -16.85 9.97 -0.65
C GLU A 73 -15.40 9.65 -0.25
N LYS A 74 -15.14 9.42 1.04
CA LYS A 74 -13.83 9.01 1.56
C LYS A 74 -13.68 7.50 1.63
N ILE A 75 -14.75 6.74 1.49
CA ILE A 75 -14.66 5.27 1.49
C ILE A 75 -13.99 4.84 0.18
N CYS A 76 -12.72 4.51 0.31
CA CYS A 76 -11.93 3.80 -0.70
C CYS A 76 -11.67 2.40 -0.14
N GLY A 77 -11.47 1.39 -0.97
CA GLY A 77 -11.25 0.08 -0.36
C GLY A 77 -11.25 -1.08 -1.31
N PHE A 78 -11.11 -2.24 -0.72
CA PHE A 78 -10.98 -3.49 -1.42
C PHE A 78 -12.01 -4.50 -0.93
N ILE A 79 -12.77 -5.07 -1.86
CA ILE A 79 -13.67 -6.18 -1.59
C ILE A 79 -13.32 -7.37 -2.49
N SER A 80 -13.26 -8.57 -1.92
CA SER A 80 -12.88 -9.78 -2.67
C SER A 80 -13.50 -11.04 -2.11
N GLY A 81 -13.56 -12.08 -2.94
CA GLY A 81 -13.76 -13.45 -2.47
C GLY A 81 -12.44 -14.04 -1.97
N LYS A 82 -12.53 -14.97 -1.02
CA LYS A 82 -11.37 -15.61 -0.41
C LYS A 82 -10.53 -16.40 -1.42
N GLU A 83 -11.17 -17.04 -2.39
CA GLU A 83 -10.49 -17.87 -3.40
C GLU A 83 -9.68 -17.00 -4.36
N GLU A 84 -10.25 -15.88 -4.84
CA GLU A 84 -9.57 -14.93 -5.71
C GLU A 84 -8.32 -14.35 -5.03
N LEU A 85 -8.45 -13.88 -3.78
CA LEU A 85 -7.33 -13.35 -3.01
C LEU A 85 -6.24 -14.42 -2.77
N SER A 86 -6.63 -15.68 -2.60
CA SER A 86 -5.68 -16.80 -2.45
C SER A 86 -4.86 -17.06 -3.72
N CYS A 87 -5.40 -16.71 -4.88
CA CYS A 87 -4.79 -16.90 -6.20
C CYS A 87 -4.00 -15.69 -6.72
N TRP A 88 -4.01 -14.57 -6.00
CA TRP A 88 -3.26 -13.37 -6.39
C TRP A 88 -1.74 -13.58 -6.44
N GLU A 89 -1.07 -12.73 -7.22
CA GLU A 89 0.39 -12.63 -7.28
C GLU A 89 0.96 -12.40 -5.87
N LYS A 90 1.89 -13.26 -5.45
CA LYS A 90 2.33 -13.33 -4.07
C LYS A 90 3.15 -12.11 -3.64
N ALA A 91 3.79 -11.43 -4.59
CA ALA A 91 4.41 -10.13 -4.36
C ALA A 91 3.41 -9.07 -3.90
N ASP A 92 2.23 -8.99 -4.52
CA ASP A 92 1.19 -8.02 -4.17
C ASP A 92 0.50 -8.40 -2.86
N VAL A 93 0.26 -9.70 -2.68
CA VAL A 93 -0.35 -10.27 -1.48
C VAL A 93 0.49 -10.02 -0.22
N PHE A 94 1.82 -10.02 -0.34
CA PHE A 94 2.71 -9.63 0.75
C PHE A 94 2.42 -8.21 1.25
N GLN A 95 2.37 -7.25 0.32
CA GLN A 95 2.14 -5.86 0.66
C GLN A 95 0.73 -5.67 1.24
N PHE A 96 -0.26 -6.37 0.66
CA PHE A 96 -1.64 -6.39 1.13
C PHE A 96 -1.75 -6.88 2.58
N TYR A 97 -1.15 -8.02 2.91
CA TYR A 97 -1.22 -8.61 4.25
C TYR A 97 -0.70 -7.64 5.32
N TYR A 98 0.51 -7.11 5.12
CA TYR A 98 1.18 -6.30 6.14
C TYR A 98 0.67 -4.86 6.23
N ASP A 99 0.03 -4.32 5.19
CA ASP A 99 -0.58 -2.99 5.27
C ASP A 99 -1.97 -3.01 5.91
N THR A 100 -2.60 -4.17 6.04
CA THR A 100 -3.97 -4.32 6.57
C THR A 100 -3.99 -4.54 8.08
N GLU A 101 -4.73 -3.70 8.79
CA GLU A 101 -5.04 -3.92 10.21
C GLU A 101 -6.35 -4.72 10.34
N PRO A 102 -6.38 -5.85 11.07
CA PRO A 102 -7.59 -6.64 11.26
C PRO A 102 -8.60 -5.92 12.18
N LEU A 103 -9.87 -5.89 11.76
CA LEU A 103 -11.02 -5.48 12.58
C LEU A 103 -11.91 -6.67 12.94
N VAL A 104 -12.08 -7.61 12.01
CA VAL A 104 -12.83 -8.88 12.17
C VAL A 104 -12.07 -9.98 11.43
N GLY A 105 -11.93 -11.14 12.06
CA GLY A 105 -11.23 -12.29 11.47
C GLY A 105 -9.71 -12.06 11.36
N ASN A 106 -9.06 -12.81 10.48
CA ASN A 106 -7.64 -12.66 10.14
C ASN A 106 -7.38 -13.09 8.68
N LEU A 107 -6.20 -12.75 8.17
CA LEU A 107 -5.72 -13.13 6.84
C LEU A 107 -4.66 -14.23 6.90
N ASP A 108 -4.60 -15.02 7.98
CA ASP A 108 -3.47 -15.92 8.23
C ASP A 108 -3.38 -17.08 7.23
N PHE A 109 -4.45 -17.36 6.48
CA PHE A 109 -4.42 -18.33 5.37
C PHE A 109 -3.49 -17.91 4.23
N ILE A 110 -3.16 -16.62 4.14
CA ILE A 110 -2.31 -16.06 3.09
C ILE A 110 -0.83 -16.19 3.42
N LEU A 111 -0.45 -15.92 4.68
CA LEU A 111 0.93 -15.77 5.11
C LEU A 111 1.82 -16.99 4.77
N PRO A 112 1.36 -18.25 4.94
CA PRO A 112 2.14 -19.44 4.58
C PRO A 112 2.46 -19.56 3.08
N THR A 113 1.73 -18.84 2.22
CA THR A 113 1.90 -18.91 0.76
C THR A 113 2.96 -17.96 0.23
N ILE A 114 3.43 -17.01 1.04
CA ILE A 114 4.39 -15.98 0.65
C ILE A 114 5.81 -16.50 0.92
N LYS A 115 6.61 -16.59 -0.15
CA LYS A 115 8.02 -16.99 -0.09
C LYS A 115 8.94 -15.77 -0.14
N LYS A 116 10.19 -15.97 0.28
CA LYS A 116 11.23 -14.93 0.18
C LYS A 116 11.46 -14.46 -1.28
N SER A 117 11.29 -15.34 -2.26
CA SER A 117 11.33 -15.00 -3.69
C SER A 117 10.25 -14.00 -4.09
N ASP A 118 9.08 -14.06 -3.47
CA ASP A 118 7.95 -13.17 -3.77
C ASP A 118 8.22 -11.78 -3.23
N ILE A 119 8.92 -11.67 -2.09
CA ILE A 119 9.38 -10.38 -1.55
C ILE A 119 10.43 -9.76 -2.48
N ARG A 120 11.40 -10.56 -2.94
CA ARG A 120 12.39 -10.11 -3.95
C ARG A 120 11.68 -9.62 -5.21
N ARG A 121 10.65 -10.34 -5.66
CA ARG A 121 9.83 -9.98 -6.80
C ARG A 121 9.07 -8.66 -6.57
N ALA A 122 8.51 -8.43 -5.39
CA ALA A 122 7.88 -7.16 -5.02
C ALA A 122 8.87 -5.98 -5.12
N ILE A 123 10.10 -6.16 -4.62
CA ILE A 123 11.16 -5.15 -4.73
C ILE A 123 11.50 -4.89 -6.20
N LEU A 124 11.71 -5.94 -6.98
CA LEU A 124 12.11 -5.83 -8.38
C LEU A 124 11.03 -5.17 -9.23
N VAL A 125 9.78 -5.66 -9.17
CA VAL A 125 8.65 -5.11 -9.94
C VAL A 125 8.39 -3.66 -9.55
N GLY A 126 8.37 -3.35 -8.25
CA GLY A 126 8.21 -1.98 -7.77
C GLY A 126 9.31 -1.05 -8.29
N SER A 127 10.57 -1.50 -8.26
CA SER A 127 11.71 -0.72 -8.76
C SER A 127 11.65 -0.52 -10.28
N CYS A 128 11.27 -1.55 -11.05
CA CYS A 128 11.06 -1.45 -12.50
C CYS A 128 9.98 -0.43 -12.85
N ASN A 129 8.84 -0.47 -12.16
CA ASN A 129 7.73 0.46 -12.38
C ASN A 129 8.15 1.89 -12.05
N ILE A 130 8.84 2.10 -10.93
CA ILE A 130 9.35 3.42 -10.53
C ILE A 130 10.34 3.95 -11.57
N TYR A 131 11.34 3.14 -11.97
CA TYR A 131 12.34 3.54 -12.95
C TYR A 131 11.70 3.98 -14.28
N HIS A 132 10.75 3.19 -14.79
CA HIS A 132 10.06 3.48 -16.04
C HIS A 132 9.24 4.77 -15.98
N VAL A 133 8.35 4.88 -14.99
CA VAL A 133 7.45 6.04 -14.87
C VAL A 133 8.22 7.30 -14.48
N CYS A 134 9.29 7.19 -13.67
CA CYS A 134 10.16 8.32 -13.35
C CYS A 134 10.84 8.87 -14.61
N GLY A 135 11.42 7.99 -15.45
CA GLY A 135 12.00 8.40 -16.73
C GLY A 135 10.98 9.09 -17.66
N HIS A 136 9.76 8.53 -17.74
CA HIS A 136 8.68 9.15 -18.51
C HIS A 136 8.30 10.54 -17.96
N ASN A 137 8.18 10.67 -16.64
CA ASN A 137 7.83 11.92 -15.98
C ASN A 137 8.90 13.01 -16.20
N ILE A 138 10.19 12.64 -16.19
CA ILE A 138 11.29 13.58 -16.46
C ILE A 138 11.18 14.15 -17.90
N ILE A 139 10.88 13.30 -18.88
CA ILE A 139 10.91 13.66 -20.30
C ILE A 139 9.61 14.36 -20.72
N HIS A 140 8.46 13.82 -20.33
CA HIS A 140 7.16 14.18 -20.88
C HIS A 140 6.37 15.04 -19.89
N GLU A 141 5.81 14.41 -18.85
CA GLU A 141 4.77 15.01 -17.99
C GLU A 141 5.28 16.16 -17.11
N LYS A 142 6.46 16.00 -16.49
CA LYS A 142 7.07 16.97 -15.57
C LYS A 142 6.14 17.33 -14.41
N ASP A 143 5.46 16.32 -13.91
CA ASP A 143 4.35 16.43 -12.97
C ASP A 143 4.80 16.07 -11.54
N LEU A 144 4.48 16.94 -10.58
CA LEU A 144 4.83 16.78 -9.17
C LEU A 144 3.96 15.72 -8.46
N GLU A 145 2.70 15.55 -8.85
CA GLU A 145 1.81 14.53 -8.30
C GLU A 145 2.23 13.13 -8.73
N ILE A 146 2.71 12.98 -9.98
CA ILE A 146 3.33 11.74 -10.46
C ILE A 146 4.59 11.46 -9.63
N LEU A 147 5.47 12.45 -9.45
CA LEU A 147 6.68 12.28 -8.65
C LEU A 147 6.36 11.90 -7.19
N PHE A 148 5.38 12.57 -6.58
CA PHE A 148 4.87 12.25 -5.25
C PHE A 148 4.37 10.80 -5.16
N SER A 149 3.59 10.36 -6.15
CA SER A 149 3.06 9.00 -6.23
C SER A 149 4.15 7.96 -6.39
N LEU A 150 5.22 8.27 -7.13
CA LEU A 150 6.39 7.40 -7.26
C LEU A 150 7.15 7.27 -5.94
N TYR A 151 7.35 8.36 -5.19
CA TYR A 151 7.96 8.30 -3.85
C TYR A 151 7.07 7.55 -2.84
N LYS A 152 5.74 7.67 -2.96
CA LYS A 152 4.79 6.84 -2.19
C LYS A 152 5.01 5.36 -2.51
N GLY A 153 5.12 5.00 -3.80
CA GLY A 153 5.48 3.65 -4.24
C GLY A 153 6.83 3.18 -3.71
N ALA A 154 7.85 4.04 -3.75
CA ALA A 154 9.18 3.75 -3.23
C ALA A 154 9.17 3.40 -1.73
N SER A 155 8.29 4.05 -0.94
CA SER A 155 8.16 3.73 0.48
C SER A 155 7.71 2.28 0.75
N PHE A 156 6.88 1.70 -0.13
CA PHE A 156 6.49 0.28 -0.04
C PHE A 156 7.62 -0.65 -0.47
N VAL A 157 8.37 -0.28 -1.52
CA VAL A 157 9.57 -1.02 -1.94
C VAL A 157 10.61 -1.06 -0.82
N LEU A 158 10.79 0.05 -0.08
CA LEU A 158 11.68 0.11 1.09
C LEU A 158 11.22 -0.82 2.23
N GLN A 159 9.91 -0.90 2.49
CA GLN A 159 9.35 -1.86 3.46
C GLN A 159 9.63 -3.31 3.05
N ALA A 160 9.41 -3.63 1.76
CA ALA A 160 9.69 -4.94 1.21
C ALA A 160 11.19 -5.28 1.29
N LYS A 161 12.07 -4.34 0.94
CA LYS A 161 13.53 -4.49 1.03
C LYS A 161 13.98 -4.75 2.47
N TYR A 162 13.52 -3.94 3.42
CA TYR A 162 13.84 -4.14 4.83
C TYR A 162 13.36 -5.50 5.35
N TYR A 163 12.15 -5.92 4.96
CA TYR A 163 11.64 -7.25 5.29
C TYR A 163 12.48 -8.36 4.66
N TYR A 164 12.87 -8.22 3.39
CA TYR A 164 13.69 -9.20 2.68
C TYR A 164 15.05 -9.44 3.35
N GLU A 165 15.65 -8.36 3.86
CA GLU A 165 16.95 -8.38 4.54
C GLU A 165 16.85 -8.91 5.98
N THR A 166 15.79 -8.57 6.72
CA THR A 166 15.74 -8.77 8.18
C THR A 166 14.68 -9.77 8.66
N GLY A 167 13.70 -10.10 7.82
CA GLY A 167 12.51 -10.87 8.20
C GLY A 167 11.50 -10.11 9.06
N ARG A 168 11.70 -8.80 9.30
CA ARG A 168 10.82 -7.96 10.12
C ARG A 168 10.11 -6.92 9.27
N TYR A 169 8.79 -6.86 9.37
CA TYR A 169 8.01 -5.81 8.71
C TYR A 169 7.88 -4.58 9.61
N ILE A 170 8.10 -3.39 9.05
CA ILE A 170 7.86 -2.11 9.75
C ILE A 170 6.84 -1.31 8.96
N LYS A 171 5.64 -1.21 9.52
CA LYS A 171 4.47 -0.61 8.87
C LYS A 171 4.51 0.92 8.80
N LYS A 172 5.05 1.59 9.82
CA LYS A 172 5.14 3.05 9.87
C LYS A 172 6.43 3.56 9.26
N LYS A 173 6.34 4.57 8.40
CA LYS A 173 7.50 5.18 7.73
C LYS A 173 8.46 5.82 8.72
N ALA A 174 7.94 6.51 9.73
CA ALA A 174 8.74 7.12 10.79
C ALA A 174 9.55 6.08 11.58
N ASP A 175 9.01 4.88 11.77
CA ASP A 175 9.69 3.79 12.49
C ASP A 175 10.70 3.06 11.59
N LEU A 176 10.46 3.04 10.28
CA LEU A 176 11.35 2.45 9.28
C LEU A 176 12.59 3.32 9.03
N LEU A 177 12.40 4.64 8.95
CA LEU A 177 13.42 5.63 8.64
C LEU A 177 14.77 5.43 9.36
N PRO A 178 14.84 5.27 10.69
CA PRO A 178 16.11 5.10 11.40
C PRO A 178 16.76 3.71 11.20
N LYS A 179 16.13 2.81 10.46
CA LYS A 179 16.62 1.44 10.18
C LYS A 179 17.20 1.28 8.78
N LEU A 180 17.01 2.27 7.91
CA LEU A 180 17.43 2.23 6.52
C LEU A 180 18.91 2.58 6.35
N SER A 181 19.50 2.07 5.26
CA SER A 181 20.81 2.53 4.77
C SER A 181 20.76 4.03 4.41
N GLU A 182 21.91 4.68 4.29
CA GLU A 182 21.95 6.11 3.95
C GLU A 182 21.18 6.44 2.66
N GLN A 183 21.37 5.63 1.61
CA GLN A 183 20.71 5.83 0.32
C GLN A 183 19.18 5.61 0.42
N ASP A 184 18.75 4.53 1.07
CA ASP A 184 17.33 4.21 1.26
C ASP A 184 16.63 5.25 2.16
N ARG A 185 17.32 5.71 3.21
CA ARG A 185 16.81 6.72 4.13
C ARG A 185 16.53 8.01 3.37
N LYS A 186 17.44 8.45 2.50
CA LYS A 186 17.26 9.66 1.68
C LYS A 186 15.98 9.63 0.85
N ILE A 187 15.65 8.48 0.24
CA ILE A 187 14.41 8.33 -0.54
C ILE A 187 13.18 8.51 0.36
N LEU A 188 13.19 7.95 1.57
CA LEU A 188 12.08 8.09 2.51
C LEU A 188 11.99 9.50 3.11
N GLU A 189 13.12 10.17 3.36
CA GLU A 189 13.16 11.57 3.79
C GLU A 189 12.51 12.48 2.74
N ILE A 190 12.89 12.34 1.47
CA ILE A 190 12.27 13.09 0.37
C ILE A 190 10.76 12.81 0.32
N TYR A 191 10.31 11.56 0.46
CA TYR A 191 8.88 11.25 0.51
C TYR A 191 8.14 11.94 1.67
N MET A 192 8.79 12.09 2.82
CA MET A 192 8.19 12.75 3.98
C MET A 192 8.13 14.28 3.78
N GLU A 193 9.09 14.86 3.05
CA GLU A 193 9.16 16.30 2.73
C GLU A 193 8.26 16.72 1.55
N ILE A 194 8.11 15.85 0.54
CA ILE A 194 7.42 16.18 -0.73
C ILE A 194 5.94 16.54 -0.56
N LYS A 195 5.33 16.25 0.59
CA LYS A 195 3.93 16.62 0.89
C LYS A 195 3.68 18.13 0.96
N GLU A 196 4.72 18.94 1.10
CA GLU A 196 4.60 20.40 1.31
C GLU A 196 4.92 21.22 0.04
N LEU A 197 4.96 20.59 -1.13
CA LEU A 197 5.64 21.11 -2.32
C LEU A 197 4.80 21.94 -3.30
N GLU A 198 3.88 22.77 -2.80
CA GLU A 198 3.15 23.76 -3.63
C GLU A 198 4.08 24.80 -4.32
N ASN A 199 5.37 24.88 -3.93
CA ASN A 199 6.35 25.84 -4.48
C ASN A 199 7.66 25.19 -4.95
N THR A 200 7.60 24.01 -5.55
CA THR A 200 8.81 23.29 -6.02
C THR A 200 9.40 23.95 -7.27
N THR A 201 10.68 24.31 -7.20
CA THR A 201 11.41 24.77 -8.39
C THR A 201 11.67 23.62 -9.35
N LYS A 202 11.81 23.92 -10.64
CA LYS A 202 12.23 22.93 -11.66
C LYS A 202 13.51 22.19 -11.28
N GLU A 203 14.42 22.89 -10.61
CA GLU A 203 15.66 22.31 -10.08
C GLU A 203 15.40 21.24 -9.02
N LYS A 204 14.55 21.53 -8.02
CA LYS A 204 14.16 20.53 -7.01
C LYS A 204 13.46 19.33 -7.62
N PHE A 205 12.56 19.54 -8.58
CA PHE A 205 11.90 18.45 -9.31
C PHE A 205 12.93 17.52 -9.97
N LEU A 206 13.90 18.08 -10.70
CA LEU A 206 14.93 17.30 -11.38
C LEU A 206 15.82 16.55 -10.40
N ASN A 207 16.26 17.22 -9.32
CA ASN A 207 17.07 16.58 -8.29
C ASN A 207 16.35 15.40 -7.65
N PHE A 208 15.10 15.58 -7.22
CA PHE A 208 14.31 14.48 -6.64
C PHE A 208 14.00 13.38 -7.65
N SER A 209 13.80 13.71 -8.92
CA SER A 209 13.60 12.70 -9.96
C SER A 209 14.88 11.89 -10.20
N GLU A 210 16.04 12.54 -10.24
CA GLU A 210 17.34 11.90 -10.42
C GLU A 210 17.67 10.93 -9.28
N GLU A 211 17.47 11.37 -8.02
CA GLU A 211 17.67 10.51 -6.84
C GLU A 211 16.84 9.23 -6.94
N LEU A 212 15.55 9.37 -7.27
CA LEU A 212 14.62 8.25 -7.37
C LEU A 212 14.96 7.32 -8.55
N PHE A 213 15.28 7.89 -9.70
CA PHE A 213 15.64 7.15 -10.91
C PHE A 213 16.90 6.31 -10.70
N ASN A 214 17.94 6.90 -10.12
CA ASN A 214 19.21 6.23 -9.84
C ASN A 214 19.04 5.15 -8.77
N TRP A 215 18.31 5.43 -7.69
CA TRP A 215 18.00 4.44 -6.66
C TRP A 215 17.25 3.23 -7.22
N ALA A 216 16.22 3.45 -8.04
CA ALA A 216 15.49 2.36 -8.68
C ALA A 216 16.39 1.54 -9.61
N SER A 217 17.31 2.18 -10.36
CA SER A 217 18.28 1.48 -11.21
C SER A 217 19.19 0.53 -10.43
N VAL A 218 19.63 0.93 -9.23
CA VAL A 218 20.46 0.10 -8.35
C VAL A 218 19.65 -1.12 -7.90
N LEU A 219 18.45 -0.92 -7.37
CA LEU A 219 17.61 -2.01 -6.87
C LEU A 219 17.26 -3.04 -7.94
N ILE A 220 16.99 -2.60 -9.18
CA ILE A 220 16.74 -3.51 -10.32
C ILE A 220 17.93 -4.45 -10.54
N LYS A 221 19.15 -3.93 -10.50
CA LYS A 221 20.37 -4.72 -10.73
C LYS A 221 20.64 -5.69 -9.58
N GLU A 222 20.43 -5.25 -8.35
CA GLU A 222 20.65 -6.06 -7.14
C GLU A 222 19.61 -7.17 -6.98
N HIS A 223 18.35 -6.91 -7.33
CA HIS A 223 17.23 -7.82 -7.09
C HIS A 223 16.78 -8.58 -8.33
N LYS A 224 17.50 -8.47 -9.46
CA LYS A 224 17.22 -9.24 -10.70
C LYS A 224 16.95 -10.70 -10.37
N MET A 225 15.92 -11.31 -10.95
CA MET A 225 15.68 -12.74 -10.74
C MET A 225 16.75 -13.51 -11.53
N GLU A 226 17.41 -14.46 -10.88
CA GLU A 226 18.29 -15.41 -11.57
C GLU A 226 17.41 -16.52 -12.16
N GLU A 227 17.78 -17.04 -13.33
CA GLU A 227 17.11 -18.22 -13.88
C GLU A 227 17.38 -19.40 -12.95
N GLU A 228 16.30 -20.04 -12.47
CA GLU A 228 16.39 -21.33 -11.79
C GLU A 228 16.84 -22.35 -12.86
N ASN A 229 18.13 -22.71 -12.85
CA ASN A 229 18.66 -23.84 -13.62
C ASN A 229 18.20 -25.17 -13.04
#